data_AF-A0A952TS26-F1
#
_entry.id   AF-A0A952TS26-F1
#
_cell.length_a   1.000
_cell.length_b   1.000
_cell.length_c   1.000
_cell.angle_alpha   90.00
_cell.angle_beta   90.00
_cell.angle_gamma   90.00
#
_symmetry.space_group_name_H-M   'P 1'
#
loop_
_entity.id
_entity.type
_entity.pdbx_description
1 polymer ?
#
loop_
_entity_poly.entity_id
_entity_poly.type
_entity_poly.pdbx_seq_one_letter_code
_entity_poly.pdbx_strand_id
1 'polypeptide(L)'
;MKTIPALLVLSSASSAFAISNAGLIEACKTEGVRQVVEQAAAYGCSADPRTVQVSEIDNRFYNPSKYIWFTGKAHCGAQGVQDISKMVQYYQGRCF
;
A
#
# COMPACT_ATOMS: atom_id res chain seq x y z
N MET A 1 -7.79 48.58 32.57
CA MET A 1 -7.72 48.08 31.18
C MET A 1 -7.14 46.67 31.20
N LYS A 2 -7.90 45.66 30.77
CA LYS A 2 -7.50 44.24 30.74
C LYS A 2 -6.98 43.92 29.34
N THR A 3 -5.71 43.56 29.22
CA THR A 3 -5.12 43.05 27.97
C THR A 3 -5.34 41.54 27.88
N ILE A 4 -5.96 41.09 26.80
CA ILE A 4 -6.17 39.67 26.49
C ILE A 4 -4.97 39.22 25.65
N PRO A 5 -4.26 38.13 26.00
CA PRO A 5 -3.17 37.63 25.18
C PRO A 5 -3.76 36.90 23.97
N ALA A 6 -3.38 37.33 22.77
CA ALA A 6 -3.65 36.60 21.55
C ALA A 6 -2.76 35.35 21.53
N LEU A 7 -3.34 34.18 21.81
CA LEU A 7 -2.70 32.89 21.54
C LEU A 7 -2.59 32.71 20.02
N LEU A 8 -1.40 32.94 19.48
CA LEU A 8 -1.02 32.50 18.14
C LEU A 8 -0.89 30.97 18.16
N VAL A 9 -1.96 30.29 17.73
CA VAL A 9 -1.92 28.86 17.43
C VAL A 9 -1.11 28.70 16.15
N LEU A 10 0.19 28.44 16.29
CA LEU A 10 1.03 27.89 15.23
C LEU A 10 0.56 26.46 14.97
N SER A 11 -0.50 26.32 14.18
CA SER A 11 -0.92 25.04 13.64
C SER A 11 0.21 24.54 12.75
N SER A 12 1.03 23.64 13.28
CA SER A 12 1.99 22.85 12.52
C SER A 12 1.19 21.95 11.58
N ALA A 13 0.78 22.50 10.44
CA ALA A 13 0.32 21.73 9.31
C ALA A 13 1.50 20.85 8.90
N SER A 14 1.61 19.69 9.53
CA SER A 14 2.52 18.64 9.13
C SER A 14 2.11 18.33 7.71
N SER A 15 2.86 18.86 6.76
CA SER A 15 2.73 18.49 5.36
C SER A 15 2.88 16.98 5.36
N ALA A 16 1.76 16.27 5.24
CA ALA A 16 1.77 14.88 4.84
C ALA A 16 2.46 14.92 3.48
N PHE A 17 3.77 14.72 3.47
CA PHE A 17 4.57 14.78 2.26
C PHE A 17 3.90 13.84 1.26
N ALA A 18 3.44 14.41 0.15
CA ALA A 18 2.79 13.63 -0.90
C ALA A 18 3.80 12.59 -1.38
N ILE A 19 3.63 11.34 -0.93
CA ILE A 19 4.51 10.24 -1.31
C ILE A 19 4.29 9.94 -2.79
N SER A 20 5.37 9.75 -3.55
CA SER A 20 5.28 9.41 -4.97
C SER A 20 4.83 7.96 -5.16
N ASN A 21 4.39 7.60 -6.36
CA ASN A 21 4.07 6.20 -6.68
C ASN A 21 5.28 5.29 -6.46
N ALA A 22 6.48 5.71 -6.90
CA ALA A 22 7.70 4.95 -6.67
C ALA A 22 7.99 4.74 -5.17
N GLY A 23 7.83 5.79 -4.36
CA GLY A 23 8.02 5.71 -2.91
C GLY A 23 7.00 4.78 -2.24
N LEU A 24 5.74 4.81 -2.69
CA LEU A 24 4.70 3.88 -2.24
C LEU A 24 5.04 2.42 -2.54
N ILE A 25 5.47 2.16 -3.78
CA ILE A 25 5.87 0.81 -4.21
C ILE A 25 7.03 0.33 -3.33
N GLU A 26 8.07 1.14 -3.16
CA GLU A 26 9.23 0.79 -2.35
C GLU A 26 8.84 0.51 -0.89
N ALA A 27 8.06 1.40 -0.29
CA ALA A 27 7.61 1.26 1.10
C ALA A 27 6.77 0.00 1.34
N CYS A 28 5.91 -0.37 0.38
CA CYS A 28 4.95 -1.46 0.55
C CYS A 28 5.30 -2.76 -0.17
N LYS A 29 6.44 -2.83 -0.89
CA LYS A 29 6.82 -4.01 -1.67
C LYS A 29 6.84 -5.29 -0.84
N THR A 30 7.50 -5.27 0.32
CA THR A 30 7.63 -6.45 1.18
C THR A 30 6.26 -6.95 1.64
N GLU A 31 5.38 -6.03 2.05
CA GLU A 31 4.04 -6.37 2.52
C GLU A 31 3.13 -6.88 1.39
N GLY A 32 3.17 -6.23 0.23
CA GLY A 32 2.42 -6.65 -0.95
C GLY A 32 2.81 -8.04 -1.46
N VAL A 33 4.12 -8.31 -1.55
CA VAL A 33 4.63 -9.64 -1.92
C VAL A 33 4.18 -10.69 -0.90
N ARG A 34 4.33 -10.41 0.40
CA ARG A 34 3.90 -11.32 1.47
C ARG A 34 2.42 -11.66 1.34
N GLN A 35 1.55 -10.67 1.20
CA GLN A 35 0.11 -10.89 1.09
C GLN A 35 -0.30 -11.67 -0.16
N VAL A 36 0.33 -11.42 -1.31
CA VAL A 36 0.05 -12.20 -2.54
C VAL A 36 0.42 -13.66 -2.34
N VAL A 37 1.59 -13.93 -1.74
CA VAL A 37 2.06 -15.31 -1.48
C VAL A 37 1.15 -16.01 -0.47
N GLU A 38 0.78 -15.34 0.62
CA GLU A 38 -0.13 -15.88 1.63
C GLU A 38 -1.53 -16.13 1.05
N GLN A 39 -2.04 -15.23 0.19
CA GLN A 39 -3.31 -15.42 -0.48
C GLN A 39 -3.27 -16.61 -1.45
N ALA A 40 -2.19 -16.76 -2.20
CA ALA A 40 -2.00 -17.93 -3.08
C ALA A 40 -2.00 -19.22 -2.26
N ALA A 41 -1.26 -19.26 -1.15
CA ALA A 41 -1.23 -20.40 -0.24
C ALA A 41 -2.60 -20.71 0.36
N ALA A 42 -3.37 -19.69 0.76
CA ALA A 42 -4.74 -19.84 1.25
C ALA A 42 -5.70 -20.44 0.20
N TYR A 43 -5.41 -20.26 -1.09
CA TYR A 43 -6.13 -20.89 -2.19
C TYR A 43 -5.57 -22.27 -2.60
N GLY A 44 -4.56 -22.79 -1.89
CA GLY A 44 -3.90 -24.04 -2.24
C GLY A 44 -2.99 -23.92 -3.47
N CYS A 45 -2.59 -22.71 -3.84
CA CYS A 45 -1.67 -22.43 -4.94
C CYS A 45 -0.27 -22.07 -4.42
N SER A 46 0.72 -22.11 -5.32
CA SER A 46 2.08 -21.63 -5.05
C SER A 46 2.40 -20.43 -5.94
N ALA A 47 2.68 -19.26 -5.36
CA ALA A 47 3.12 -18.07 -6.07
C ALA A 47 4.64 -17.89 -5.96
N ASP A 48 5.32 -17.55 -7.06
CA ASP A 48 6.73 -17.14 -7.02
C ASP A 48 6.80 -15.65 -6.62
N PRO A 49 7.39 -15.30 -5.45
CA PRO A 49 7.52 -13.91 -5.00
C PRO A 49 8.16 -12.98 -6.03
N ARG A 50 9.01 -13.51 -6.92
CA ARG A 50 9.73 -12.74 -7.95
C ARG A 50 8.83 -12.32 -9.11
N THR A 51 7.66 -12.94 -9.26
CA THR A 51 6.67 -12.61 -10.30
C THR A 51 5.67 -11.55 -9.85
N VAL A 52 5.69 -11.18 -8.56
CA VAL A 52 4.77 -10.18 -8.01
C VAL A 52 5.18 -8.79 -8.50
N GLN A 53 4.24 -8.12 -9.15
CA GLN A 53 4.39 -6.78 -9.69
C GLN A 53 3.22 -5.89 -9.28
N VAL A 54 3.40 -4.58 -9.39
CA VAL A 54 2.32 -3.63 -9.14
C VAL A 54 1.43 -3.55 -10.37
N SER A 55 0.12 -3.76 -10.20
CA SER A 55 -0.87 -3.66 -11.27
C SER A 55 -1.62 -2.33 -11.26
N GLU A 56 -1.81 -1.72 -10.08
CA GLU A 56 -2.54 -0.45 -9.93
C GLU A 56 -2.08 0.31 -8.68
N ILE A 57 -2.20 1.64 -8.73
CA ILE A 57 -1.94 2.54 -7.59
C ILE A 57 -3.01 3.62 -7.54
N ASP A 58 -3.72 3.71 -6.42
CA ASP A 58 -4.51 4.90 -6.07
C ASP A 58 -3.68 5.79 -5.15
N ASN A 59 -3.07 6.81 -5.75
CA ASN A 59 -2.29 7.83 -5.06
C ASN A 59 -2.88 9.24 -5.23
N ARG A 60 -4.21 9.36 -5.13
CA ARG A 60 -4.87 10.67 -5.20
C ARG A 60 -4.42 11.55 -4.04
N PHE A 61 -4.10 12.81 -4.32
CA PHE A 61 -3.60 13.77 -3.32
C PHE A 61 -4.54 13.93 -2.13
N TYR A 62 -5.85 14.06 -2.41
CA TYR A 62 -6.91 14.24 -1.43
C TYR A 62 -7.33 12.97 -0.68
N ASN A 63 -6.80 11.80 -1.03
CA ASN A 63 -7.06 10.56 -0.31
C ASN A 63 -6.00 10.40 0.81
N PRO A 64 -6.36 10.44 2.11
CA PRO A 64 -5.38 10.31 3.19
C PRO A 64 -4.74 8.91 3.26
N SER A 65 -5.39 7.90 2.68
CA SER A 65 -4.85 6.56 2.48
C SER A 65 -4.37 6.41 1.05
N LYS A 66 -3.29 5.66 0.82
CA LYS A 66 -2.89 5.26 -0.54
C LYS A 66 -3.10 3.77 -0.71
N TYR A 67 -3.47 3.33 -1.90
CA TYR A 67 -3.72 1.91 -2.16
C TYR A 67 -2.86 1.43 -3.32
N ILE A 68 -2.30 0.23 -3.18
CA ILE A 68 -1.39 -0.37 -4.16
C ILE A 68 -1.86 -1.80 -4.38
N TRP A 69 -2.12 -2.17 -5.63
CA TRP A 69 -2.45 -3.54 -5.98
C TRP A 69 -1.20 -4.25 -6.46
N PHE A 70 -0.83 -5.31 -5.75
CA PHE A 70 0.22 -6.24 -6.12
C PHE A 70 -0.41 -7.49 -6.72
N THR A 71 0.05 -7.90 -7.90
CA THR A 71 -0.44 -9.07 -8.63
C THR A 71 0.72 -9.98 -8.97
N GLY A 72 0.58 -11.28 -8.69
CA GLY A 72 1.57 -12.31 -9.00
C GLY A 72 0.96 -13.54 -9.65
N LYS A 73 1.80 -14.32 -10.33
CA LYS A 73 1.39 -15.58 -10.96
C LYS A 73 1.46 -16.71 -9.93
N ALA A 74 0.38 -17.47 -9.78
CA ALA A 74 0.31 -18.62 -8.88
C ALA A 74 -0.02 -19.90 -9.66
N HIS A 75 0.66 -20.99 -9.32
CA HIS A 75 0.40 -22.32 -9.87
C HIS A 75 -0.61 -23.05 -8.97
N CYS A 76 -1.77 -23.43 -9.53
CA CYS A 76 -2.93 -23.96 -8.81
C CYS A 76 -3.28 -25.40 -9.25
N GLY A 77 -2.30 -26.28 -9.37
CA GLY A 77 -2.51 -27.68 -9.77
C GLY A 77 -3.24 -27.82 -11.11
N ALA A 78 -4.38 -28.53 -11.13
CA ALA A 78 -5.17 -28.77 -12.33
C ALA A 78 -5.77 -27.51 -12.98
N GLN A 79 -5.86 -26.40 -12.23
CA GLN A 79 -6.38 -25.13 -12.72
C GLN A 79 -5.32 -24.32 -13.50
N GLY A 80 -4.08 -24.79 -13.55
CA GLY A 80 -2.99 -24.12 -14.24
C GLY A 80 -2.47 -22.87 -13.50
N VAL A 81 -2.00 -21.89 -14.27
CA VAL A 81 -1.46 -20.63 -13.75
C VAL A 81 -2.58 -19.59 -13.64
N GLN A 82 -2.71 -18.97 -12.47
CA GLN A 82 -3.72 -17.95 -12.15
C GLN A 82 -3.06 -16.66 -11.69
N ASP A 83 -3.74 -15.53 -11.88
CA ASP A 83 -3.34 -14.24 -11.30
C ASP A 83 -3.94 -14.08 -9.90
N ILE A 84 -3.09 -13.82 -8.91
CA ILE A 84 -3.51 -13.50 -7.55
C ILE A 84 -3.17 -12.04 -7.27
N SER A 85 -4.20 -11.25 -6.97
CA SER A 85 -4.06 -9.81 -6.69
C SER A 85 -4.43 -9.49 -5.25
N LYS A 86 -3.65 -8.62 -4.61
CA LYS A 86 -3.89 -8.08 -3.26
C LYS A 86 -3.71 -6.58 -3.23
N MET A 87 -4.67 -5.91 -2.62
CA MET A 87 -4.59 -4.50 -2.29
C MET A 87 -3.86 -4.33 -0.95
N VAL A 88 -2.83 -3.49 -0.95
CA VAL A 88 -2.14 -3.01 0.25
C VAL A 88 -2.50 -1.55 0.48
N GLN A 89 -2.83 -1.22 1.73
CA GLN A 89 -3.07 0.16 2.15
C GLN A 89 -1.80 0.76 2.76
N TYR A 90 -1.34 1.88 2.23
CA TYR A 90 -0.36 2.74 2.89
C TYR A 90 -1.08 3.85 3.69
N TYR A 91 -0.87 3.86 5.00
CA TYR A 91 -1.43 4.87 5.89
C TYR A 91 -0.46 5.18 7.03
N GLN A 92 -0.21 6.47 7.27
CA GLN A 92 0.70 6.95 8.34
C GLN A 92 2.08 6.27 8.36
N GLY A 93 2.69 6.06 7.18
CA GLY A 93 4.03 5.48 7.11
C GLY A 93 4.08 3.96 7.20
N ARG A 94 2.93 3.27 7.19
CA ARG A 94 2.82 1.82 7.34
C ARG A 94 1.99 1.21 6.22
N CYS A 95 2.30 -0.04 5.89
CA CYS A 95 1.59 -0.83 4.89
C CYS A 95 0.79 -1.94 5.58
N PHE A 96 -0.46 -2.13 5.14
CA PHE A 96 -1.44 -3.08 5.69
C PHE A 96 -2.13 -3.88 4.61
#